data_AF-A0A437A5D6-F1
#
_entry.id   AF-A0A437A5D6-F1
#
_cell.length_a   1.000
_cell.length_b   1.000
_cell.length_c   1.000
_cell.angle_alpha   90.00
_cell.angle_beta   90.00
_cell.angle_gamma   90.00
#
_symmetry.space_group_name_H-M   'P 1'
#
loop_
_entity.id
_entity.type
_entity.pdbx_description
1 polymer ?
#
loop_
_entity_poly.entity_id
_entity_poly.type
_entity_poly.pdbx_seq_one_letter_code
_entity_poly.pdbx_strand_id
1 'polypeptide(L)'
;MASDPRVFILPNSDDNNTILTFEHPNTNIPTRYLIHHPTSSSSPSDQSTPFIYEILKVSNPPHAPRSWLVTPDVPPLSLPDSNSSKEEEERDDKLSLIIKDAHLYLTTPLDPLYLLLPHLSSQKTSCNFLSFDDLLESHPESTKWTKLLSLHPNSSQILQSRLLSICDTVSAGGVEQMFRLNLEKLHTLLISRVEAVAKALPSSLTKHISRKLSKPIGTQASTAWKRQSDIKPSGGGIINDAELEDQDEDTQEPIPEGGVDSQLRREASKLNLDDTTTDTPTEGGGGGGEEEERTEIIQENLLPPPEIQYLCHLSHSLQFFQNYLPQEIYSSLSERLDKLHPREPLEKYTEELKSLRAAANAAMDFSMSHSKRTLEDLEAGGGRSREDIEREKKRKKKEEDSKKSSGVKKLEKVDTKGMMKMTAFFKKKDPKT
;
A
#
# COMPACT_ATOMS: atom_id res chain seq x y z
N MET A 1 17.33 22.88 -29.89
CA MET A 1 16.13 22.29 -29.26
C MET A 1 16.22 22.59 -27.78
N ALA A 2 15.36 23.45 -27.24
CA ALA A 2 15.35 23.71 -25.80
C ALA A 2 14.89 22.42 -25.08
N SER A 3 15.70 21.91 -24.15
CA SER A 3 15.37 20.72 -23.37
C SER A 3 14.25 21.05 -22.38
N ASP A 4 13.21 20.23 -22.34
CA ASP A 4 12.17 20.36 -21.31
C ASP A 4 12.78 20.17 -19.91
N PRO A 5 12.55 21.11 -18.97
CA PRO A 5 13.06 21.03 -17.61
C PRO A 5 12.45 19.82 -16.88
N ARG A 6 13.21 19.22 -15.97
CA ARG A 6 12.81 18.05 -15.16
C ARG A 6 13.19 18.28 -13.71
N VAL A 7 12.37 17.76 -12.80
CA VAL A 7 12.58 17.88 -11.35
C VAL A 7 13.25 16.62 -10.82
N PHE A 8 14.40 16.78 -10.18
CA PHE A 8 15.17 15.70 -9.56
C PHE A 8 15.30 15.92 -8.05
N ILE A 9 15.25 14.83 -7.29
CA ILE A 9 15.78 14.76 -5.92
C ILE A 9 17.11 14.03 -6.03
N LEU A 10 18.20 14.72 -5.73
CA LEU A 10 19.58 14.22 -5.77
C LEU A 10 20.05 13.87 -4.35
N PRO A 11 21.06 12.98 -4.18
CA PRO A 11 21.73 12.84 -2.89
C PRO A 11 22.39 14.17 -2.49
N ASN A 12 22.62 14.38 -1.18
CA ASN A 12 23.29 15.57 -0.60
C ASN A 12 24.78 15.59 -0.99
N SER A 13 25.07 15.75 -2.28
CA SER A 13 26.40 15.67 -2.84
C SER A 13 26.57 16.71 -3.94
N ASP A 14 27.79 17.21 -4.07
CA ASP A 14 28.16 18.29 -4.98
C ASP A 14 27.66 18.09 -6.44
N ASP A 15 27.55 19.20 -7.17
CA ASP A 15 26.93 19.30 -8.50
C ASP A 15 27.62 18.50 -9.61
N ASN A 16 28.78 17.89 -9.36
CA ASN A 16 29.53 17.16 -10.37
C ASN A 16 29.04 15.71 -10.47
N ASN A 17 27.88 15.50 -11.08
CA ASN A 17 27.29 14.18 -11.29
C ASN A 17 27.10 13.89 -12.78
N THR A 18 27.40 12.65 -13.21
CA THR A 18 27.25 12.23 -14.61
C THR A 18 26.15 11.19 -14.73
N ILE A 19 25.23 11.36 -15.69
CA ILE A 19 24.21 10.35 -15.99
C ILE A 19 24.77 9.37 -17.03
N LEU A 20 24.81 8.08 -16.69
CA LEU A 20 25.10 6.98 -17.61
C LEU A 20 23.84 6.16 -17.87
N THR A 21 23.81 5.41 -18.97
CA THR A 21 22.68 4.54 -19.31
C THR A 21 23.18 3.10 -19.41
N PHE A 22 22.78 2.24 -18.49
CA PHE A 22 23.09 0.80 -18.49
C PHE A 22 21.83 -0.01 -18.77
N GLU A 23 22.00 -1.27 -19.14
CA GLU A 23 20.89 -2.21 -19.20
C GLU A 23 20.37 -2.53 -17.79
N HIS A 24 19.04 -2.49 -17.62
CA HIS A 24 18.42 -2.83 -16.35
C HIS A 24 18.60 -4.32 -16.04
N PRO A 25 19.02 -4.71 -14.83
CA PRO A 25 19.54 -6.04 -14.57
C PRO A 25 18.53 -7.19 -14.74
N ASN A 26 17.23 -6.93 -14.58
CA ASN A 26 16.20 -7.95 -14.83
C ASN A 26 15.63 -7.87 -16.25
N THR A 27 15.43 -6.66 -16.79
CA THR A 27 14.63 -6.47 -18.02
C THR A 27 15.47 -6.21 -19.26
N ASN A 28 16.77 -5.97 -19.10
CA ASN A 28 17.72 -5.53 -20.15
C ASN A 28 17.26 -4.26 -20.90
N ILE A 29 16.33 -3.49 -20.32
CA ILE A 29 15.88 -2.22 -20.88
C ILE A 29 16.88 -1.14 -20.49
N PRO A 30 17.33 -0.28 -21.43
CA PRO A 30 18.22 0.84 -21.11
C PRO A 30 17.61 1.76 -20.05
N THR A 31 18.28 1.87 -18.90
CA THR A 31 17.87 2.67 -17.75
C THR A 31 18.98 3.62 -17.34
N ARG A 32 18.61 4.78 -16.80
CA ARG A 32 19.55 5.85 -16.46
C ARG A 32 19.98 5.73 -15.01
N TYR A 33 21.27 5.86 -14.79
CA TYR A 33 21.93 5.84 -13.49
C TYR A 33 22.74 7.12 -13.33
N LEU A 34 22.66 7.73 -12.15
CA LEU A 34 23.48 8.85 -11.75
C LEU A 34 24.77 8.31 -11.13
N ILE A 35 25.90 8.72 -11.67
CA ILE A 35 27.23 8.43 -11.12
C ILE A 35 27.70 9.66 -10.36
N HIS A 36 27.95 9.46 -9.08
CA HIS A 36 28.50 10.50 -8.22
C HIS A 36 30.02 10.56 -8.37
N HIS A 37 30.55 11.76 -8.56
CA HIS A 37 31.99 11.98 -8.57
C HIS A 37 32.47 12.40 -7.19
N PRO A 38 33.50 11.74 -6.63
CA PRO A 38 34.03 12.14 -5.35
C PRO A 38 34.69 13.52 -5.48
N THR A 39 34.34 14.45 -4.60
CA THR A 39 34.95 15.78 -4.60
C THR A 39 36.26 15.80 -3.85
N SER A 40 37.16 16.71 -4.23
CA SER A 40 38.49 16.85 -3.62
C SER A 40 38.44 17.26 -2.13
N SER A 41 37.27 17.73 -1.66
CA SER A 41 36.99 18.05 -0.26
C SER A 41 36.34 16.90 0.51
N SER A 42 36.08 15.74 -0.12
CA SER A 42 35.46 14.60 0.54
C SER A 42 36.32 14.15 1.72
N SER A 43 35.77 14.35 2.92
CA SER A 43 36.38 13.95 4.18
C SER A 43 36.50 12.41 4.20
N PRO A 44 37.44 11.80 4.93
CA PRO A 44 37.56 10.34 5.02
C PRO A 44 36.26 9.60 5.41
N SER A 45 35.29 10.30 6.00
CA SER A 45 33.94 9.81 6.29
C SER A 45 33.04 9.58 5.06
N ASP A 46 33.33 10.21 3.91
CA ASP A 46 32.54 10.09 2.67
C ASP A 46 32.76 8.77 1.90
N GLN A 47 33.72 7.94 2.34
CA GLN A 47 33.99 6.64 1.70
C GLN A 47 32.82 5.66 1.78
N SER A 48 31.84 5.91 2.66
CA SER A 48 30.62 5.12 2.76
C SER A 48 29.52 5.54 1.78
N THR A 49 29.69 6.66 1.06
CA THR A 49 28.67 7.13 0.13
C THR A 49 28.58 6.22 -1.09
N PRO A 50 27.38 5.79 -1.48
CA PRO A 50 27.17 5.07 -2.73
C PRO A 50 27.60 5.94 -3.92
N PHE A 51 28.29 5.35 -4.89
CA PHE A 51 28.73 6.08 -6.09
C PHE A 51 27.80 5.89 -7.30
N ILE A 52 26.88 4.91 -7.24
CA ILE A 52 25.84 4.68 -8.25
C ILE A 52 24.48 4.89 -7.61
N TYR A 53 23.66 5.70 -8.27
CA TYR A 53 22.25 5.86 -7.93
C TYR A 53 21.40 5.51 -9.14
N GLU A 54 20.36 4.69 -8.94
CA GLU A 54 19.32 4.50 -9.96
C GLU A 54 18.39 5.72 -10.00
N ILE A 55 17.90 6.07 -11.19
CA ILE A 55 16.96 7.16 -11.36
C ILE A 55 15.55 6.58 -11.52
N LEU A 56 14.76 6.67 -10.45
CA LEU A 56 13.37 6.24 -10.42
C LEU A 56 12.45 7.38 -10.84
N LYS A 57 11.46 7.06 -11.67
CA LYS A 57 10.45 8.02 -12.13
C LYS A 57 9.17 7.85 -11.33
N VAL A 58 8.84 8.83 -10.50
CA VAL A 58 7.56 8.91 -9.80
C VAL A 58 6.57 9.68 -10.66
N SER A 59 5.55 8.97 -11.15
CA SER A 59 4.47 9.56 -11.94
C SER A 59 3.18 9.64 -11.14
N ASN A 60 2.50 10.78 -11.22
CA ASN A 60 1.19 10.95 -10.61
C ASN A 60 0.12 10.05 -11.28
N PRO A 61 -0.89 9.59 -10.51
CA PRO A 61 -2.05 8.92 -11.08
C PRO A 61 -2.79 9.87 -12.04
N PRO A 62 -3.58 9.34 -13.00
CA PRO A 62 -4.17 10.15 -14.08
C PRO A 62 -5.13 11.26 -13.59
N HIS A 63 -5.63 11.18 -12.35
CA HIS A 63 -6.54 12.16 -11.77
C HIS A 63 -5.86 13.21 -10.88
N ALA A 64 -4.54 13.13 -10.70
CA ALA A 64 -3.75 14.03 -9.86
C ALA A 64 -3.17 15.22 -10.67
N PRO A 65 -2.68 16.29 -9.99
CA PRO A 65 -2.07 17.45 -10.65
C PRO A 65 -0.92 17.04 -11.58
N ARG A 66 -0.79 17.78 -12.69
CA ARG A 66 0.01 17.38 -13.86
C ARG A 66 1.21 18.26 -14.15
N SER A 67 1.45 19.31 -13.38
CA SER A 67 2.53 20.27 -13.64
C SER A 67 3.22 20.74 -12.36
N TRP A 68 4.48 21.16 -12.49
CA TRP A 68 5.20 21.89 -11.45
C TRP A 68 5.20 23.39 -11.74
N LEU A 69 5.11 24.20 -10.69
CA LEU A 69 5.43 25.62 -10.71
C LEU A 69 6.72 25.80 -9.91
N VAL A 70 7.80 26.20 -10.58
CA VAL A 70 9.08 26.50 -9.95
C VAL A 70 9.19 28.01 -9.83
N THR A 71 9.11 28.50 -8.61
CA THR A 71 9.30 29.92 -8.29
C THR A 71 10.69 30.12 -7.69
N PRO A 72 11.36 31.24 -8.00
CA PRO A 72 12.56 31.62 -7.27
C PRO A 72 12.19 31.86 -5.81
N ASP A 73 13.11 31.57 -4.91
CA ASP A 73 12.96 31.89 -3.49
C ASP A 73 13.07 33.42 -3.34
N VAL A 74 11.92 34.10 -3.42
CA VAL A 74 11.81 35.53 -3.17
C VAL A 74 11.20 35.65 -1.77
N PRO A 75 11.84 36.36 -0.82
CA PRO A 75 11.21 36.64 0.47
C PRO A 75 9.86 37.33 0.23
N PRO A 76 8.85 37.13 1.09
CA PRO A 76 7.52 37.69 0.88
C PRO A 76 7.65 39.19 0.62
N LEU A 77 7.18 39.63 -0.55
CA LEU A 77 7.18 41.02 -0.97
C LEU A 77 6.55 41.86 0.15
N SER A 78 7.29 42.85 0.66
CA SER A 78 6.71 43.93 1.45
C SER A 78 5.55 44.53 0.65
N LEU A 79 4.38 44.66 1.30
CA LEU A 79 3.23 45.33 0.70
C LEU A 79 3.68 46.68 0.12
N PRO A 80 3.19 47.09 -1.07
CA PRO A 80 3.61 48.33 -1.68
C PRO A 80 3.16 49.48 -0.80
N ASP A 81 4.10 50.11 -0.08
CA ASP A 81 3.87 51.41 0.52
C ASP A 81 3.62 52.39 -0.63
N SER A 82 2.40 52.92 -0.64
CA SER A 82 1.91 53.87 -1.61
C SER A 82 2.59 55.23 -1.42
N ASN A 83 3.90 55.35 -1.67
CA ASN A 83 4.58 56.64 -1.92
C ASN A 83 6.10 56.54 -2.21
N SER A 84 6.50 55.86 -3.27
CA SER A 84 7.79 56.20 -3.91
C SER A 84 7.75 56.00 -5.42
N SER A 85 7.63 57.11 -6.12
CA SER A 85 7.86 57.25 -7.55
C SER A 85 9.35 57.18 -7.87
N LYS A 86 9.70 56.41 -8.92
CA LYS A 86 11.05 56.24 -9.54
C LYS A 86 11.95 55.34 -8.67
N GLU A 87 12.52 54.24 -9.15
CA GLU A 87 13.17 54.00 -10.45
C GLU A 87 12.76 52.63 -11.04
N GLU A 88 12.54 52.61 -12.36
CA GLU A 88 12.51 51.41 -13.17
C GLU A 88 13.97 50.92 -13.33
N GLU A 89 14.55 50.37 -12.27
CA GLU A 89 15.64 49.42 -12.46
C GLU A 89 15.03 48.13 -12.98
N GLU A 90 15.62 47.60 -14.06
CA GLU A 90 15.36 46.27 -14.62
C GLU A 90 15.27 45.23 -13.50
N ARG A 91 14.06 45.04 -12.96
CA ARG A 91 13.78 43.84 -12.19
C ARG A 91 13.83 42.76 -13.25
N ASP A 92 14.92 42.01 -13.27
CA ASP A 92 14.94 40.67 -13.80
C ASP A 92 13.69 40.00 -13.22
N ASP A 93 12.61 39.98 -14.02
CA ASP A 93 11.40 39.25 -13.74
C ASP A 93 11.87 37.82 -13.61
N LYS A 94 12.20 37.38 -12.40
CA LYS A 94 12.71 36.04 -12.13
C LYS A 94 11.59 35.07 -12.54
N LEU A 95 11.66 34.64 -13.79
CA LEU A 95 10.56 34.00 -14.50
C LEU A 95 10.19 32.72 -13.77
N SER A 96 9.01 32.71 -13.16
CA SER A 96 8.42 31.48 -12.64
C SER A 96 8.29 30.47 -13.78
N LEU A 97 8.83 29.27 -13.59
CA LEU A 97 8.86 28.25 -14.62
C LEU A 97 7.74 27.24 -14.40
N ILE A 98 6.88 27.07 -15.41
CA ILE A 98 5.84 26.04 -15.40
C ILE A 98 6.34 24.82 -16.18
N ILE A 99 6.51 23.70 -15.47
CA ILE A 99 6.85 22.40 -16.07
C ILE A 99 5.55 21.65 -16.27
N LYS A 100 5.17 21.39 -17.53
CA LYS A 100 3.91 20.72 -17.88
C LYS A 100 3.82 19.26 -17.46
N ASP A 101 4.94 18.68 -17.06
CA ASP A 101 5.06 17.29 -16.65
C ASP A 101 5.29 17.24 -15.14
N ALA A 102 4.39 16.55 -14.41
CA ALA A 102 4.49 16.35 -12.96
C ALA A 102 5.40 15.18 -12.57
N HIS A 103 6.20 14.64 -13.50
CA HIS A 103 7.15 13.60 -13.17
C HIS A 103 8.23 14.12 -12.20
N LEU A 104 8.41 13.38 -11.10
CA LEU A 104 9.47 13.58 -10.14
C LEU A 104 10.50 12.46 -10.33
N TYR A 105 11.77 12.81 -10.48
CA TYR A 105 12.84 11.84 -10.60
C TYR A 105 13.56 11.72 -9.26
N LEU A 106 13.55 10.53 -8.69
CA LEU A 106 14.21 10.22 -7.42
C LEU A 106 15.49 9.44 -7.70
N THR A 107 16.58 9.82 -7.06
CA THR A 107 17.82 9.04 -7.09
C THR A 107 17.93 8.18 -5.83
N THR A 108 17.97 6.86 -6.01
CA THR A 108 18.16 5.90 -4.89
C THR A 108 19.49 5.18 -5.06
N PRO A 109 20.23 4.91 -3.97
CA PRO A 109 21.51 4.25 -4.07
C PRO A 109 21.35 2.81 -4.55
N LEU A 110 22.19 2.39 -5.50
CA LEU A 110 22.17 1.04 -6.06
C LEU A 110 23.51 0.36 -5.82
N ASP A 111 23.47 -0.90 -5.38
CA ASP A 111 24.67 -1.71 -5.34
C ASP A 111 25.08 -2.14 -6.77
N PRO A 112 26.28 -1.76 -7.25
CA PRO A 112 26.74 -2.13 -8.59
C PRO A 112 26.76 -3.64 -8.85
N LEU A 113 26.78 -4.47 -7.80
CA LEU A 113 26.70 -5.92 -7.91
C LEU A 113 25.50 -6.38 -8.75
N TYR A 114 24.35 -5.71 -8.60
CA TYR A 114 23.15 -6.08 -9.35
C TYR A 114 23.29 -5.83 -10.85
N LEU A 115 24.06 -4.82 -11.26
CA LEU A 115 24.32 -4.54 -12.68
C LEU A 115 25.25 -5.58 -13.32
N LEU A 116 26.20 -6.12 -12.56
CA LEU A 116 27.12 -7.18 -13.04
C LEU A 116 26.49 -8.57 -13.01
N LEU A 117 25.51 -8.79 -12.14
CA LEU A 117 24.95 -10.12 -11.87
C LEU A 117 24.42 -10.85 -13.13
N PRO A 118 23.68 -10.20 -14.05
CA PRO A 118 23.20 -10.87 -15.27
C PRO A 118 24.35 -11.41 -16.13
N HIS A 119 25.43 -10.63 -16.25
CA HIS A 119 26.63 -11.05 -16.98
C HIS A 119 27.37 -12.16 -16.26
N LEU A 120 27.49 -12.11 -14.93
CA LEU A 120 28.13 -13.16 -14.11
C LEU A 120 27.37 -14.50 -14.12
N SER A 121 26.04 -14.45 -14.20
CA SER A 121 25.20 -15.64 -14.29
C SER A 121 25.14 -16.25 -15.68
N SER A 122 25.69 -15.57 -16.70
CA SER A 122 25.75 -16.09 -18.05
C SER A 122 26.65 -17.32 -18.14
N GLN A 123 26.25 -18.32 -18.94
CA GLN A 123 26.99 -19.57 -19.09
C GLN A 123 28.46 -19.37 -19.51
N LYS A 124 28.78 -18.26 -20.18
CA LYS A 124 30.14 -17.94 -20.65
C LYS A 124 31.11 -17.61 -19.52
N THR A 125 30.61 -16.99 -18.46
CA THR A 125 31.39 -16.42 -17.36
C THR A 125 31.22 -17.24 -16.08
N SER A 126 30.07 -17.89 -15.89
CA SER A 126 29.74 -18.62 -14.66
C SER A 126 30.64 -19.83 -14.38
N CYS A 127 31.20 -20.45 -15.43
CA CYS A 127 31.99 -21.67 -15.33
C CYS A 127 33.50 -21.44 -15.25
N ASN A 128 33.98 -20.25 -15.66
CA ASN A 128 35.40 -19.96 -15.82
C ASN A 128 35.88 -19.03 -14.70
N PHE A 129 37.16 -19.17 -14.33
CA PHE A 129 37.84 -18.19 -13.51
C PHE A 129 38.34 -17.07 -14.44
N LEU A 130 37.87 -15.84 -14.22
CA LEU A 130 38.21 -14.67 -15.03
C LEU A 130 38.83 -13.58 -14.16
N SER A 131 39.81 -12.86 -14.69
CA SER A 131 40.29 -11.65 -14.01
C SER A 131 39.19 -10.57 -13.99
N PHE A 132 39.35 -9.56 -13.14
CA PHE A 132 38.41 -8.44 -13.11
C PHE A 132 38.35 -7.69 -14.45
N ASP A 133 39.50 -7.51 -15.09
CA ASP A 133 39.60 -6.80 -16.37
C ASP A 133 38.96 -7.63 -17.51
N ASP A 134 39.20 -8.94 -17.57
CA ASP A 134 38.56 -9.83 -18.55
C ASP A 134 37.04 -9.87 -18.38
N LEU A 135 36.55 -9.82 -17.13
CA LEU A 135 35.13 -9.79 -16.83
C LEU A 135 34.47 -8.53 -17.40
N LEU A 136 35.12 -7.37 -17.26
CA LEU A 136 34.62 -6.11 -17.78
C LEU A 136 34.77 -6.01 -19.29
N GLU A 137 35.87 -6.50 -19.86
CA GLU A 137 36.10 -6.49 -21.31
C GLU A 137 35.09 -7.39 -22.05
N SER A 138 34.77 -8.55 -21.48
CA SER A 138 33.76 -9.47 -22.02
C SER A 138 32.31 -8.98 -21.85
N HIS A 139 32.07 -7.94 -21.04
CA HIS A 139 30.74 -7.39 -20.81
C HIS A 139 30.20 -6.70 -22.07
N PRO A 140 28.93 -6.88 -22.45
CA PRO A 140 28.35 -6.24 -23.65
C PRO A 140 28.46 -4.70 -23.60
N GLU A 141 28.39 -4.13 -22.41
CA GLU A 141 28.55 -2.70 -22.13
C GLU A 141 29.95 -2.29 -21.64
N SER A 142 31.01 -2.99 -22.05
CA SER A 142 32.41 -2.75 -21.63
C SER A 142 32.84 -1.27 -21.68
N THR A 143 32.49 -0.54 -22.75
CA THR A 143 32.80 0.90 -22.90
C THR A 143 32.13 1.79 -21.85
N LYS A 144 30.97 1.38 -21.32
CA LYS A 144 30.26 2.12 -20.26
C LYS A 144 30.88 1.84 -18.90
N TRP A 145 31.33 0.60 -18.67
CA TRP A 145 32.08 0.22 -17.48
C TRP A 145 33.42 0.94 -17.40
N THR A 146 34.20 0.99 -18.49
CA THR A 146 35.47 1.74 -18.50
C THR A 146 35.26 3.23 -18.25
N LYS A 147 34.18 3.82 -18.81
CA LYS A 147 33.78 5.18 -18.49
C LYS A 147 33.42 5.31 -17.00
N LEU A 148 32.59 4.44 -16.44
CA LEU A 148 32.25 4.47 -15.02
C LEU A 148 33.49 4.39 -14.12
N LEU A 149 34.46 3.53 -14.46
CA LEU A 149 35.70 3.41 -13.71
C LEU A 149 36.54 4.69 -13.77
N SER A 150 36.52 5.43 -14.89
CA SER A 150 37.24 6.70 -15.01
C SER A 150 36.55 7.87 -14.31
N LEU A 151 35.23 7.80 -14.08
CA LEU A 151 34.48 8.83 -13.35
C LEU A 151 34.72 8.74 -11.83
N HIS A 152 34.95 7.54 -11.28
CA HIS A 152 35.09 7.32 -9.84
C HIS A 152 36.34 6.46 -9.49
N PRO A 153 37.41 7.04 -8.90
CA PRO A 153 38.68 6.35 -8.66
C PRO A 153 38.59 5.04 -7.86
N ASN A 154 37.76 5.00 -6.82
CA ASN A 154 37.65 3.81 -5.95
C ASN A 154 36.65 2.76 -6.47
N SER A 155 36.02 2.99 -7.63
CA SER A 155 34.96 2.12 -8.14
C SER A 155 35.47 0.69 -8.41
N SER A 156 36.68 0.54 -8.96
CA SER A 156 37.30 -0.76 -9.19
C SER A 156 37.49 -1.56 -7.89
N GLN A 157 38.00 -0.92 -6.83
CA GLN A 157 38.18 -1.56 -5.52
C GLN A 157 36.85 -1.96 -4.87
N ILE A 158 35.83 -1.10 -4.99
CA ILE A 158 34.48 -1.38 -4.48
C ILE A 158 33.88 -2.56 -5.25
N LEU A 159 33.99 -2.59 -6.57
CA LEU A 159 33.47 -3.69 -7.39
C LEU A 159 34.16 -5.01 -7.08
N GLN A 160 35.49 -5.01 -6.98
CA GLN A 160 36.25 -6.21 -6.61
C GLN A 160 35.89 -6.69 -5.21
N SER A 161 35.75 -5.80 -4.22
CA SER A 161 35.34 -6.20 -2.86
C SER A 161 33.93 -6.79 -2.83
N ARG A 162 33.01 -6.28 -3.66
CA ARG A 162 31.68 -6.88 -3.85
C ARG A 162 31.76 -8.24 -4.53
N LEU A 163 32.60 -8.42 -5.54
CA LEU A 163 32.81 -9.73 -6.19
C LEU A 163 33.36 -10.77 -5.22
N LEU A 164 34.30 -10.42 -4.34
CA LEU A 164 34.84 -11.33 -3.32
C LEU A 164 33.74 -11.93 -2.43
N SER A 165 32.65 -11.20 -2.20
CA SER A 165 31.54 -11.69 -1.35
C SER A 165 30.67 -12.76 -2.01
N ILE A 166 30.62 -12.83 -3.34
CA ILE A 166 29.76 -13.76 -4.09
C ILE A 166 30.54 -14.77 -4.95
N CYS A 167 31.83 -14.54 -5.20
CA CYS A 167 32.67 -15.37 -6.05
C CYS A 167 33.62 -16.26 -5.24
N ASP A 168 34.03 -17.36 -5.86
CA ASP A 168 35.25 -18.07 -5.48
C ASP A 168 36.45 -17.41 -6.16
N THR A 169 37.55 -17.32 -5.41
CA THR A 169 38.75 -16.60 -5.82
C THR A 169 39.94 -17.52 -5.87
N VAL A 170 40.72 -17.43 -6.94
CA VAL A 170 41.99 -18.13 -7.09
C VAL A 170 43.03 -17.10 -7.49
N SER A 171 44.21 -17.15 -6.86
CA SER A 171 45.34 -16.33 -7.29
C SER A 171 46.06 -17.05 -8.43
N ALA A 172 46.00 -16.48 -9.63
CA ALA A 172 46.79 -16.94 -10.76
C ALA A 172 48.11 -16.15 -10.79
N GLY A 173 49.23 -16.86 -10.68
CA GLY A 173 50.56 -16.23 -10.79
C GLY A 173 50.92 -15.24 -9.66
N GLY A 174 50.20 -15.23 -8.54
CA GLY A 174 50.51 -14.43 -7.35
C GLY A 174 50.16 -12.95 -7.41
N VAL A 175 49.80 -12.43 -8.59
CA VAL A 175 49.52 -10.99 -8.81
C VAL A 175 48.05 -10.73 -9.09
N GLU A 176 47.37 -11.61 -9.83
CA GLU A 176 45.98 -11.39 -10.26
C GLU A 176 45.01 -12.33 -9.52
N GLN A 177 43.89 -11.74 -9.08
CA GLN A 177 42.77 -12.48 -8.52
C GLN A 177 41.81 -12.81 -9.66
N MET A 178 41.53 -14.10 -9.81
CA MET A 178 40.51 -14.57 -10.73
C MET A 178 39.24 -14.93 -9.97
N PHE A 179 38.10 -14.55 -10.52
CA PHE A 179 36.78 -14.69 -9.91
C PHE A 179 35.95 -15.70 -10.71
N ARG A 180 35.21 -16.54 -9.99
CA ARG A 180 34.16 -17.41 -10.53
C ARG A 180 32.92 -17.28 -9.66
N LEU A 181 31.73 -17.13 -10.27
CA LEU A 181 30.49 -17.01 -9.50
C LEU A 181 30.22 -18.26 -8.65
N ASN A 182 29.96 -18.08 -7.36
CA ASN A 182 29.54 -19.13 -6.46
C ASN A 182 28.08 -18.89 -6.03
N LEU A 183 27.18 -19.76 -6.51
CA LEU A 183 25.75 -19.63 -6.25
C LEU A 183 25.40 -19.77 -4.76
N GLU A 184 26.14 -20.56 -3.99
CA GLU A 184 25.91 -20.73 -2.55
C GLU A 184 26.22 -19.45 -1.76
N LYS A 185 27.36 -18.82 -2.07
CA LYS A 185 27.73 -17.52 -1.48
C LYS A 185 26.75 -16.43 -1.87
N LEU A 186 26.38 -16.38 -3.16
CA LEU A 186 25.39 -15.44 -3.68
C LEU A 186 24.05 -15.58 -2.95
N HIS A 187 23.52 -16.80 -2.83
CA HIS A 187 22.24 -17.02 -2.15
C HIS A 187 22.31 -16.66 -0.66
N THR A 188 23.41 -16.99 0.02
CA THR A 188 23.60 -16.62 1.43
C THR A 188 23.58 -15.10 1.62
N LEU A 189 24.29 -14.37 0.74
CA LEU A 189 24.28 -12.92 0.73
C LEU A 189 22.88 -12.35 0.41
N LEU A 190 22.19 -12.87 -0.60
CA LEU A 190 20.85 -12.40 -0.97
C LEU A 190 19.81 -12.66 0.13
N ILE A 191 19.84 -13.82 0.79
CA ILE A 191 18.97 -14.13 1.93
C ILE A 191 19.20 -13.14 3.06
N SER A 192 20.46 -12.91 3.44
CA SER A 192 20.78 -11.94 4.51
C SER A 192 20.29 -10.53 4.17
N ARG A 193 20.34 -10.13 2.89
CA ARG A 193 19.80 -8.84 2.43
C ARG A 193 18.28 -8.79 2.49
N VAL A 194 17.59 -9.84 2.07
CA VAL A 194 16.13 -9.94 2.16
C VAL A 194 15.69 -9.82 3.62
N GLU A 195 16.36 -10.51 4.54
CA GLU A 195 16.09 -10.41 5.98
C GLU A 195 16.39 -9.01 6.55
N ALA A 196 17.48 -8.38 6.12
CA ALA A 196 17.82 -7.02 6.52
C ALA A 196 16.76 -6.01 6.04
N VAL A 197 16.30 -6.12 4.80
CA VAL A 197 15.23 -5.29 4.25
C VAL A 197 13.92 -5.53 5.00
N ALA A 198 13.59 -6.78 5.34
CA ALA A 198 12.38 -7.12 6.10
C ALA A 198 12.36 -6.48 7.50
N LYS A 199 13.53 -6.31 8.12
CA LYS A 199 13.68 -5.63 9.41
C LYS A 199 13.69 -4.10 9.28
N ALA A 200 14.12 -3.58 8.13
CA ALA A 200 14.28 -2.15 7.87
C ALA A 200 13.15 -1.53 7.03
N LEU A 201 11.99 -2.19 6.92
CA LEU A 201 10.85 -1.65 6.17
C LEU A 201 10.38 -0.31 6.78
N PRO A 202 9.97 0.67 5.96
CA PRO A 202 9.45 1.94 6.46
C PRO A 202 8.22 1.74 7.34
N SER A 203 8.11 2.51 8.42
CA SER A 203 7.00 2.42 9.38
C SER A 203 5.63 2.58 8.72
N SER A 204 5.51 3.40 7.68
CA SER A 204 4.28 3.56 6.89
C SER A 204 3.86 2.26 6.20
N LEU A 205 4.82 1.53 5.64
CA LEU A 205 4.58 0.24 4.99
C LEU A 205 4.28 -0.84 6.04
N THR A 206 5.01 -0.87 7.16
CA THR A 206 4.74 -1.80 8.27
C THR A 206 3.35 -1.59 8.88
N LYS A 207 2.93 -0.33 9.07
CA LYS A 207 1.57 0.03 9.51
C LYS A 207 0.52 -0.41 8.48
N HIS A 208 0.81 -0.30 7.19
CA HIS A 208 -0.10 -0.78 6.13
C HIS A 208 -0.22 -2.30 6.10
N ILE A 209 0.90 -3.01 6.27
CA ILE A 209 0.94 -4.48 6.31
C ILE A 209 0.18 -4.99 7.53
N SER A 210 0.46 -4.45 8.73
CA SER A 210 -0.25 -4.81 9.96
C SER A 210 -1.75 -4.53 9.85
N ARG A 211 -2.16 -3.39 9.30
CA ARG A 211 -3.57 -3.08 9.02
C ARG A 211 -4.22 -4.07 8.04
N LYS A 212 -3.48 -4.50 7.01
CA LYS A 212 -3.97 -5.53 6.06
C LYS A 212 -4.05 -6.92 6.68
N LEU A 213 -3.31 -7.17 7.76
CA LEU A 213 -3.30 -8.44 8.48
C LEU A 213 -4.20 -8.42 9.72
N SER A 214 -4.79 -7.28 10.10
CA SER A 214 -5.69 -7.23 11.25
C SER A 214 -7.04 -7.93 10.97
N LYS A 215 -7.60 -8.54 12.01
CA LYS A 215 -8.92 -9.19 11.96
C LYS A 215 -10.03 -8.11 11.88
N PRO A 216 -11.16 -8.37 11.20
CA PRO A 216 -12.28 -7.42 11.16
C PRO A 216 -12.89 -7.19 12.54
N ILE A 217 -13.15 -5.93 12.90
CA ILE A 217 -13.73 -5.54 14.21
C ILE A 217 -15.11 -6.19 14.42
N GLY A 218 -15.90 -6.35 13.36
CA GLY A 218 -17.29 -6.87 13.43
C GLY A 218 -17.42 -8.32 13.91
N THR A 219 -16.38 -9.14 13.85
CA THR A 219 -16.44 -10.53 14.33
C THR A 219 -16.10 -10.67 15.82
N GLN A 220 -15.42 -9.68 16.42
CA GLN A 220 -14.97 -9.74 17.82
C GLN A 220 -16.04 -9.31 18.84
N ALA A 221 -16.99 -8.45 18.46
CA ALA A 221 -18.12 -8.11 19.33
C ALA A 221 -18.95 -9.35 19.70
N SER A 222 -19.01 -10.36 18.83
CA SER A 222 -19.75 -11.61 19.09
C SER A 222 -19.01 -12.58 20.03
N THR A 223 -17.67 -12.53 20.09
CA THR A 223 -16.87 -13.40 20.97
C THR A 223 -16.66 -12.78 22.34
N ALA A 224 -16.58 -11.45 22.44
CA ALA A 224 -16.47 -10.73 23.71
C ALA A 224 -17.74 -10.90 24.58
N TRP A 225 -18.94 -10.81 23.99
CA TRP A 225 -20.19 -11.06 24.71
C TRP A 225 -20.37 -12.52 25.14
N LYS A 226 -19.77 -13.48 24.42
CA LYS A 226 -19.94 -14.91 24.70
C LYS A 226 -19.10 -15.43 25.87
N ARG A 227 -18.12 -14.65 26.35
CA ARG A 227 -17.36 -14.97 27.58
C ARG A 227 -18.01 -14.42 28.85
N GLN A 228 -18.99 -13.52 28.74
CA GLN A 228 -19.63 -12.90 29.91
C GLN A 228 -20.74 -13.77 30.53
N SER A 229 -21.18 -14.84 29.86
CA SER A 229 -22.21 -15.76 30.38
C SER A 229 -21.69 -16.92 31.22
N ASP A 230 -20.36 -17.08 31.37
CA ASP A 230 -19.75 -18.21 32.09
C ASP A 230 -19.16 -17.83 33.46
N ILE A 231 -19.71 -16.80 34.12
CA ILE A 231 -19.43 -16.52 35.54
C ILE A 231 -20.57 -17.09 36.38
N LYS A 232 -20.36 -18.28 36.96
CA LYS A 232 -21.21 -18.82 38.02
C LYS A 232 -20.99 -18.01 39.31
N PRO A 233 -22.03 -17.42 39.95
CA PRO A 233 -21.89 -16.88 41.28
C PRO A 233 -21.91 -18.04 42.30
N SER A 234 -20.81 -18.20 43.02
CA SER A 234 -20.68 -19.13 44.14
C SER A 234 -20.80 -18.37 45.46
N GLY A 235 -21.91 -18.61 46.18
CA GLY A 235 -21.93 -18.80 47.64
C GLY A 235 -21.99 -17.56 48.56
N GLY A 236 -22.98 -17.57 49.46
CA GLY A 236 -22.93 -16.88 50.76
C GLY A 236 -24.25 -16.21 51.16
N GLY A 237 -25.14 -16.94 51.84
CA GLY A 237 -26.44 -16.42 52.31
C GLY A 237 -26.39 -15.66 53.63
N ILE A 238 -27.55 -15.13 54.05
CA ILE A 238 -28.20 -15.26 55.37
C ILE A 238 -29.63 -14.73 55.25
N ILE A 239 -30.51 -15.37 55.99
CA ILE A 239 -31.98 -15.35 55.99
C ILE A 239 -32.49 -14.20 56.89
N ASN A 240 -33.63 -13.58 56.56
CA ASN A 240 -34.75 -13.37 57.50
C ASN A 240 -36.03 -12.92 56.77
N ASP A 241 -37.12 -13.60 57.16
CA ASP A 241 -38.53 -13.47 56.79
C ASP A 241 -39.17 -12.12 57.15
N ALA A 242 -40.14 -11.68 56.33
CA ALA A 242 -41.55 -11.43 56.72
C ALA A 242 -42.38 -10.83 55.56
N GLU A 243 -43.27 -11.66 55.02
CA GLU A 243 -44.73 -11.44 54.82
C GLU A 243 -45.33 -10.23 54.04
N LEU A 244 -46.22 -10.62 53.09
CA LEU A 244 -47.51 -10.04 52.64
C LEU A 244 -47.64 -9.31 51.28
N GLU A 245 -48.30 -10.05 50.37
CA GLU A 245 -49.53 -9.76 49.58
C GLU A 245 -49.66 -8.54 48.63
N ASP A 246 -50.00 -8.90 47.39
CA ASP A 246 -50.90 -8.29 46.38
C ASP A 246 -51.37 -6.83 46.54
N GLN A 247 -51.19 -6.02 45.48
CA GLN A 247 -52.30 -5.36 44.77
C GLN A 247 -51.85 -4.60 43.52
N ASP A 248 -52.56 -4.87 42.42
CA ASP A 248 -52.71 -3.99 41.26
C ASP A 248 -53.43 -2.68 41.66
N GLU A 249 -52.97 -1.53 41.18
CA GLU A 249 -53.89 -0.54 40.60
C GLU A 249 -53.20 0.49 39.69
N ASP A 250 -53.98 0.86 38.68
CA ASP A 250 -53.79 1.70 37.52
C ASP A 250 -53.84 3.21 37.86
N THR A 251 -53.00 4.05 37.25
CA THR A 251 -53.28 5.50 37.02
C THR A 251 -52.42 6.08 35.89
N GLN A 252 -53.10 6.37 34.78
CA GLN A 252 -52.87 7.32 33.67
C GLN A 252 -51.74 8.40 33.69
N GLU A 253 -50.96 8.40 32.58
CA GLU A 253 -50.42 9.48 31.69
C GLU A 253 -50.30 10.97 32.14
N PRO A 254 -49.30 11.78 31.65
CA PRO A 254 -48.93 11.92 30.22
C PRO A 254 -47.44 12.16 29.83
N ILE A 255 -47.19 12.00 28.53
CA ILE A 255 -46.00 12.28 27.65
C ILE A 255 -45.82 13.82 27.49
N PRO A 256 -44.62 14.46 27.31
CA PRO A 256 -43.76 14.28 26.12
C PRO A 256 -42.23 14.47 26.17
N GLU A 257 -41.61 13.81 25.18
CA GLU A 257 -40.47 14.22 24.32
C GLU A 257 -39.00 14.08 24.75
N GLY A 258 -38.22 13.46 23.85
CA GLY A 258 -36.79 13.79 23.67
C GLY A 258 -35.77 12.64 23.57
N GLY A 259 -36.03 11.55 22.85
CA GLY A 259 -35.03 10.50 22.60
C GLY A 259 -33.99 10.91 21.54
N VAL A 260 -32.77 11.22 21.99
CA VAL A 260 -31.60 11.54 21.15
C VAL A 260 -30.68 10.33 21.02
N ASP A 261 -31.00 9.40 20.13
CA ASP A 261 -30.05 8.34 19.74
C ASP A 261 -30.10 8.08 18.24
N SER A 262 -29.41 8.93 17.47
CA SER A 262 -29.16 8.65 16.05
C SER A 262 -27.94 9.35 15.43
N GLN A 263 -26.87 9.62 16.19
CA GLN A 263 -25.64 10.18 15.61
C GLN A 263 -24.35 9.37 15.81
N LEU A 264 -24.33 8.30 16.60
CA LEU A 264 -23.07 7.60 16.94
C LEU A 264 -22.66 6.43 16.03
N ARG A 265 -23.24 6.27 14.83
CA ARG A 265 -22.97 5.08 13.97
C ARG A 265 -22.34 5.35 12.61
N ARG A 266 -21.84 6.55 12.32
CA ARG A 266 -21.18 6.85 11.02
C ARG A 266 -19.69 7.17 11.08
N GLU A 267 -19.05 7.12 12.24
CA GLU A 267 -17.61 7.47 12.36
C GLU A 267 -16.66 6.26 12.41
N ALA A 268 -17.16 5.03 12.41
CA ALA A 268 -16.30 3.83 12.42
C ALA A 268 -15.56 3.53 11.10
N SER A 269 -15.57 4.43 10.12
CA SER A 269 -14.87 4.27 8.84
C SER A 269 -13.78 5.31 8.56
N LYS A 270 -13.46 6.20 9.52
CA LYS A 270 -12.30 7.10 9.42
C LYS A 270 -11.63 7.30 10.77
N LEU A 271 -10.92 6.27 11.25
CA LEU A 271 -9.84 6.50 12.21
C LEU A 271 -8.53 6.66 11.44
N ASN A 272 -8.20 7.94 11.18
CA ASN A 272 -6.82 8.36 10.97
C ASN A 272 -6.09 8.18 12.31
N LEU A 273 -5.03 7.37 12.29
CA LEU A 273 -4.03 7.35 13.36
C LEU A 273 -2.88 8.24 12.87
N ASP A 274 -3.05 9.55 13.01
CA ASP A 274 -1.94 10.51 12.92
C ASP A 274 -1.53 10.85 14.36
N ASP A 275 -0.38 10.31 14.75
CA ASP A 275 0.27 10.55 16.03
C ASP A 275 1.07 11.86 15.89
N THR A 276 0.58 12.95 16.49
CA THR A 276 1.33 14.20 16.67
C THR A 276 1.60 14.35 18.15
N THR A 277 2.88 14.26 18.49
CA THR A 277 3.43 14.50 19.81
C THR A 277 3.24 15.96 20.23
N THR A 278 2.74 16.19 21.42
CA THR A 278 3.09 17.38 22.23
C THR A 278 2.90 17.06 23.71
N ASP A 279 4.02 17.06 24.44
CA ASP A 279 4.12 16.97 25.89
C ASP A 279 3.40 18.14 26.59
N THR A 280 2.68 17.85 27.67
CA THR A 280 2.94 18.43 29.02
C THR A 280 2.05 17.76 30.08
N PRO A 281 2.54 17.56 31.32
CA PRO A 281 1.90 16.70 32.31
C PRO A 281 0.93 17.47 33.21
N THR A 282 -0.12 16.81 33.68
CA THR A 282 -0.81 17.19 34.92
C THR A 282 -1.28 15.94 35.65
N GLU A 283 -0.75 15.76 36.85
CA GLU A 283 -1.10 14.72 37.82
C GLU A 283 -2.55 14.87 38.29
N GLY A 284 -3.24 13.75 38.49
CA GLY A 284 -4.50 13.73 39.24
C GLY A 284 -5.34 12.47 39.10
N GLY A 285 -5.12 11.50 39.99
CA GLY A 285 -6.22 10.80 40.68
C GLY A 285 -6.84 9.55 40.03
N GLY A 286 -6.25 8.39 40.35
CA GLY A 286 -6.90 7.15 40.80
C GLY A 286 -8.27 6.74 40.25
N GLY A 287 -8.29 5.69 39.42
CA GLY A 287 -9.47 4.86 39.17
C GLY A 287 -9.60 4.36 37.73
N GLY A 288 -8.62 3.61 37.20
CA GLY A 288 -8.61 3.21 35.77
C GLY A 288 -8.15 1.77 35.46
N GLY A 289 -7.96 0.92 36.47
CA GLY A 289 -7.29 -0.37 36.29
C GLY A 289 -8.00 -1.40 35.40
N GLU A 290 -9.31 -1.28 35.16
CA GLU A 290 -10.05 -2.28 34.36
C GLU A 290 -10.37 -1.83 32.93
N GLU A 291 -10.38 -0.54 32.63
CA GLU A 291 -10.65 -0.05 31.27
C GLU A 291 -9.39 -0.01 30.41
N GLU A 292 -8.24 0.38 30.97
CA GLU A 292 -6.94 0.30 30.29
C GLU A 292 -6.59 -1.15 29.92
N GLU A 293 -6.73 -2.09 30.87
CA GLU A 293 -6.47 -3.52 30.64
C GLU A 293 -7.42 -4.11 29.58
N ARG A 294 -8.70 -3.71 29.55
CA ARG A 294 -9.67 -4.16 28.54
C ARG A 294 -9.37 -3.59 27.15
N THR A 295 -8.92 -2.34 27.05
CA THR A 295 -8.52 -1.76 25.76
C THR A 295 -7.23 -2.39 25.21
N GLU A 296 -6.28 -2.72 26.07
CA GLU A 296 -5.04 -3.42 25.70
C GLU A 296 -5.32 -4.85 25.22
N ILE A 297 -6.16 -5.62 25.93
CA ILE A 297 -6.53 -7.00 25.54
C ILE A 297 -7.31 -7.03 24.22
N ILE A 298 -8.15 -6.02 23.96
CA ILE A 298 -8.86 -5.90 22.68
C ILE A 298 -7.87 -5.53 21.57
N GLN A 299 -6.98 -4.55 21.79
CA GLN A 299 -5.96 -4.19 20.81
C GLN A 299 -5.04 -5.36 20.45
N GLU A 300 -4.57 -6.14 21.43
CA GLU A 300 -3.69 -7.29 21.21
C GLU A 300 -4.35 -8.38 20.34
N ASN A 301 -5.66 -8.60 20.49
CA ASN A 301 -6.43 -9.56 19.67
C ASN A 301 -6.74 -9.05 18.24
N LEU A 302 -6.56 -7.75 17.97
CA LEU A 302 -6.68 -7.20 16.62
C LEU A 302 -5.36 -7.25 15.84
N LEU A 303 -4.23 -7.22 16.55
CA LEU A 303 -2.92 -7.25 15.90
C LEU A 303 -2.56 -8.66 15.44
N PRO A 304 -1.93 -8.78 14.26
CA PRO A 304 -1.45 -10.06 13.77
C PRO A 304 -0.26 -10.56 14.63
N PRO A 305 -0.13 -11.89 14.84
CA PRO A 305 1.01 -12.46 15.55
C PRO A 305 2.36 -11.98 14.96
N PRO A 306 3.39 -11.73 15.79
CA PRO A 306 4.65 -11.14 15.35
C PRO A 306 5.39 -12.00 14.32
N GLU A 307 5.27 -13.32 14.43
CA GLU A 307 5.83 -14.28 13.46
C GLU A 307 5.21 -14.11 12.07
N ILE A 308 3.89 -13.95 11.99
CA ILE A 308 3.16 -13.77 10.73
C ILE A 308 3.48 -12.42 10.09
N GLN A 309 3.62 -11.37 10.92
CA GLN A 309 4.10 -10.07 10.45
C GLN A 309 5.48 -10.19 9.82
N TYR A 310 6.42 -10.86 10.49
CA TYR A 310 7.77 -11.07 9.98
C TYR A 310 7.77 -11.84 8.65
N LEU A 311 7.02 -12.93 8.54
CA LEU A 311 6.88 -13.68 7.28
C LEU A 311 6.28 -12.82 6.16
N CYS A 312 5.33 -11.94 6.47
CA CYS A 312 4.77 -11.02 5.50
C CYS A 312 5.77 -9.93 5.08
N HIS A 313 6.57 -9.40 6.01
CA HIS A 313 7.66 -8.47 5.72
C HIS A 313 8.72 -9.13 4.84
N LEU A 314 9.07 -10.39 5.11
CA LEU A 314 10.01 -11.17 4.33
C LEU A 314 9.50 -11.39 2.90
N SER A 315 8.22 -11.71 2.73
CA SER A 315 7.57 -11.85 1.43
C SER A 315 7.58 -10.54 0.61
N HIS A 316 7.22 -9.41 1.24
CA HIS A 316 7.29 -8.10 0.58
C HIS A 316 8.73 -7.71 0.23
N SER A 317 9.68 -8.05 1.12
CA SER A 317 11.09 -7.78 0.89
C SER A 317 11.59 -8.54 -0.32
N LEU A 318 11.29 -9.84 -0.42
CA LEU A 318 11.64 -10.64 -1.60
C LEU A 318 11.07 -10.04 -2.89
N GLN A 319 9.84 -9.52 -2.87
CA GLN A 319 9.22 -8.87 -4.02
C GLN A 319 10.03 -7.67 -4.53
N PHE A 320 10.71 -6.91 -3.66
CA PHE A 320 11.60 -5.83 -4.12
C PHE A 320 12.78 -6.36 -4.92
N PHE A 321 13.36 -7.50 -4.53
CA PHE A 321 14.50 -8.10 -5.25
C PHE A 321 14.10 -8.69 -6.60
N GLN A 322 12.83 -9.03 -6.80
CA GLN A 322 12.32 -9.49 -8.09
C GLN A 322 12.62 -8.48 -9.21
N ASN A 323 12.64 -7.19 -8.92
CA ASN A 323 12.92 -6.17 -9.92
C ASN A 323 14.40 -6.13 -10.34
N TYR A 324 15.32 -6.58 -9.49
CA TYR A 324 16.77 -6.42 -9.71
C TYR A 324 17.50 -7.71 -10.05
N LEU A 325 16.86 -8.87 -9.88
CA LEU A 325 17.47 -10.17 -10.11
C LEU A 325 16.98 -10.80 -11.42
N PRO A 326 17.87 -11.49 -12.16
CA PRO A 326 17.47 -12.42 -13.22
C PRO A 326 16.51 -13.50 -12.69
N GLN A 327 15.57 -13.92 -13.54
CA GLN A 327 14.50 -14.85 -13.16
C GLN A 327 15.01 -16.19 -12.58
N GLU A 328 16.12 -16.72 -13.10
CA GLU A 328 16.72 -17.98 -12.63
C GLU A 328 17.28 -17.88 -11.20
N ILE A 329 17.88 -16.74 -10.87
CA ILE A 329 18.41 -16.48 -9.52
C ILE A 329 17.25 -16.22 -8.57
N TYR A 330 16.23 -15.48 -9.01
CA TYR A 330 15.05 -15.18 -8.21
C TYR A 330 14.28 -16.45 -7.83
N SER A 331 14.08 -17.39 -8.77
CA SER A 331 13.37 -18.65 -8.49
C SER A 331 14.14 -19.52 -7.50
N SER A 332 15.45 -19.67 -7.70
CA SER A 332 16.32 -20.43 -6.78
C SER A 332 16.38 -19.78 -5.39
N LEU A 333 16.44 -18.45 -5.33
CA LEU A 333 16.38 -17.69 -4.07
C LEU A 333 15.06 -17.91 -3.34
N SER A 334 13.91 -17.84 -4.05
CA SER A 334 12.60 -18.08 -3.42
C SER A 334 12.52 -19.48 -2.83
N GLU A 335 12.92 -20.51 -3.58
CA GLU A 335 12.87 -21.90 -3.10
C GLU A 335 13.73 -22.09 -1.84
N ARG A 336 14.93 -21.50 -1.82
CA ARG A 336 15.83 -21.60 -0.66
C ARG A 336 15.31 -20.81 0.53
N LEU A 337 14.70 -19.65 0.30
CA LEU A 337 14.08 -18.85 1.34
C LEU A 337 12.86 -19.57 1.93
N ASP A 338 12.05 -20.23 1.11
CA ASP A 338 10.90 -21.03 1.55
C ASP A 338 11.30 -22.23 2.41
N LYS A 339 12.49 -22.81 2.17
CA LYS A 339 13.07 -23.87 3.03
C LYS A 339 13.51 -23.34 4.40
N LEU A 340 13.99 -22.10 4.49
CA LEU A 340 14.44 -21.48 5.74
C LEU A 340 13.30 -20.89 6.55
N HIS A 341 12.34 -20.24 5.88
CA HIS A 341 11.18 -19.57 6.46
C HIS A 341 9.92 -20.08 5.76
N PRO A 342 9.34 -21.22 6.20
CA PRO A 342 8.15 -21.80 5.59
C PRO A 342 6.98 -20.81 5.56
N ARG A 343 6.37 -20.62 4.39
CA ARG A 343 5.26 -19.66 4.19
C ARG A 343 3.89 -20.21 4.55
N GLU A 344 3.77 -21.52 4.81
CA GLU A 344 2.49 -22.17 5.13
C GLU A 344 1.70 -21.49 6.27
N PRO A 345 2.32 -21.02 7.38
CA PRO A 345 1.58 -20.32 8.44
C PRO A 345 0.95 -19.00 7.96
N LEU A 346 1.68 -18.26 7.12
CA LEU A 346 1.19 -17.01 6.54
C LEU A 346 0.00 -17.27 5.60
N GLU A 347 0.10 -18.29 4.74
CA GLU A 347 -0.98 -18.66 3.82
C GLU A 347 -2.26 -19.04 4.57
N LYS A 348 -2.16 -19.95 5.54
CA LYS A 348 -3.28 -20.37 6.40
C LYS A 348 -3.93 -19.17 7.11
N TYR A 349 -3.12 -18.26 7.64
CA TYR A 349 -3.63 -17.05 8.29
C TYR A 349 -4.32 -16.11 7.31
N THR A 350 -3.77 -15.91 6.11
CA THR A 350 -4.43 -15.08 5.10
C THR A 350 -5.75 -15.68 4.61
N GLU A 351 -5.87 -17.00 4.58
CA GLU A 351 -7.13 -17.70 4.28
C GLU A 351 -8.16 -17.55 5.40
N GLU A 352 -7.74 -17.68 6.68
CA GLU A 352 -8.59 -17.38 7.83
C GLU A 352 -9.08 -15.93 7.79
N LEU A 353 -8.21 -14.97 7.48
CA LEU A 353 -8.60 -13.57 7.35
C LEU A 353 -9.60 -13.34 6.21
N LYS A 354 -9.42 -14.03 5.07
CA LYS A 354 -10.36 -13.94 3.95
C LYS A 354 -11.74 -14.47 4.34
N SER A 355 -11.80 -15.60 5.06
CA SER A 355 -13.08 -16.17 5.51
C SER A 355 -13.76 -15.30 6.57
N LEU A 356 -13.00 -14.75 7.52
CA LEU A 356 -13.49 -13.79 8.51
C LEU A 356 -14.04 -12.52 7.86
N ARG A 357 -13.35 -11.97 6.85
CA ARG A 357 -13.82 -10.80 6.09
C ARG A 357 -15.08 -11.11 5.31
N ALA A 358 -15.18 -12.27 4.69
CA ALA A 358 -16.38 -12.69 3.98
C ALA A 358 -17.58 -12.85 4.95
N ALA A 359 -17.38 -13.47 6.11
CA ALA A 359 -18.40 -13.61 7.13
C ALA A 359 -18.85 -12.25 7.70
N ALA A 360 -17.91 -11.34 7.97
CA ALA A 360 -18.21 -9.98 8.44
C ALA A 360 -19.04 -9.19 7.43
N ASN A 361 -18.66 -9.25 6.14
CA ASN A 361 -19.41 -8.59 5.07
C ASN A 361 -20.83 -9.17 4.93
N ALA A 362 -20.97 -10.51 4.99
CA ALA A 362 -22.29 -11.16 4.95
C ALA A 362 -23.18 -10.76 6.15
N ALA A 363 -22.61 -10.63 7.35
CA ALA A 363 -23.33 -10.15 8.52
C ALA A 363 -23.77 -8.68 8.39
N MET A 364 -22.93 -7.82 7.80
CA MET A 364 -23.30 -6.43 7.49
C MET A 364 -24.44 -6.37 6.47
N ASP A 365 -24.39 -7.19 5.42
CA ASP A 365 -25.45 -7.26 4.40
C ASP A 365 -26.78 -7.73 5.02
N PHE A 366 -26.74 -8.68 5.96
CA PHE A 366 -27.93 -9.13 6.68
C PHE A 366 -28.50 -8.02 7.58
N SER A 367 -27.65 -7.29 8.32
CA SER A 367 -28.06 -6.17 9.18
C SER A 367 -28.67 -5.02 8.37
N MET A 368 -28.06 -4.65 7.23
CA MET A 368 -28.58 -3.61 6.34
C MET A 368 -29.88 -4.04 5.64
N SER A 369 -30.03 -5.32 5.30
CA SER A 369 -31.27 -5.86 4.73
C SER A 369 -32.41 -5.88 5.75
N HIS A 370 -32.12 -6.20 7.02
CA HIS A 370 -33.11 -6.11 8.10
C HIS A 370 -33.48 -4.65 8.42
N SER A 371 -32.52 -3.73 8.40
CA SER A 371 -32.79 -2.30 8.59
C SER A 371 -33.63 -1.70 7.47
N LYS A 372 -33.42 -2.11 6.22
CA LYS A 372 -34.27 -1.69 5.09
C LYS A 372 -35.68 -2.29 5.15
N ARG A 373 -35.83 -3.57 5.53
CA ARG A 373 -37.16 -4.18 5.72
C ARG A 373 -37.93 -3.52 6.86
N THR A 374 -37.26 -3.20 7.98
CA THR A 374 -37.91 -2.51 9.09
C THR A 374 -38.23 -1.05 8.77
N LEU A 375 -37.41 -0.36 7.98
CA LEU A 375 -37.72 0.99 7.48
C LEU A 375 -38.88 0.98 6.48
N GLU A 376 -38.92 0.03 5.54
CA GLU A 376 -40.04 -0.14 4.60
C GLU A 376 -41.33 -0.55 5.33
N ASP A 377 -41.26 -1.37 6.39
CA ASP A 377 -42.42 -1.72 7.23
C ASP A 377 -42.89 -0.55 8.13
N LEU A 378 -41.97 0.32 8.59
CA LEU A 378 -42.31 1.53 9.35
C LEU A 378 -42.88 2.64 8.44
N GLU A 379 -42.35 2.81 7.22
CA GLU A 379 -42.82 3.78 6.23
C GLU A 379 -44.14 3.32 5.57
N ALA A 380 -44.41 2.00 5.52
CA ALA A 380 -45.69 1.43 5.08
C ALA A 380 -46.82 1.50 6.14
N GLY A 381 -46.55 2.07 7.32
CA GLY A 381 -47.52 2.25 8.38
C GLY A 381 -47.79 0.95 9.13
N GLY A 382 -47.65 0.99 10.46
CA GLY A 382 -47.92 -0.14 11.33
C GLY A 382 -49.22 -0.88 10.98
N GLY A 383 -49.11 -2.20 10.84
CA GLY A 383 -50.23 -3.13 10.96
C GLY A 383 -51.24 -3.15 9.81
N ARG A 384 -50.82 -3.15 8.53
CA ARG A 384 -51.74 -3.48 7.44
C ARG A 384 -51.58 -4.93 6.97
N SER A 385 -52.68 -5.68 7.08
CA SER A 385 -52.75 -7.08 6.70
C SER A 385 -52.56 -7.28 5.20
N ARG A 386 -52.11 -8.48 4.81
CA ARG A 386 -51.92 -8.91 3.40
C ARG A 386 -53.14 -8.65 2.51
N GLU A 387 -54.33 -8.62 3.09
CA GLU A 387 -55.61 -8.40 2.40
C GLU A 387 -55.79 -6.95 1.92
N ASP A 388 -55.17 -5.97 2.59
CA ASP A 388 -55.27 -4.57 2.20
C ASP A 388 -54.34 -4.25 1.03
N ILE A 389 -53.17 -4.89 0.98
CA ILE A 389 -52.24 -4.81 -0.15
C ILE A 389 -52.87 -5.41 -1.42
N GLU A 390 -53.62 -6.51 -1.32
CA GLU A 390 -54.30 -7.11 -2.46
C GLU A 390 -55.48 -6.28 -2.98
N ARG A 391 -56.24 -5.62 -2.08
CA ARG A 391 -57.32 -4.70 -2.48
C ARG A 391 -56.77 -3.47 -3.22
N GLU A 392 -55.66 -2.91 -2.76
CA GLU A 392 -55.01 -1.77 -3.40
C GLU A 392 -54.45 -2.13 -4.78
N LYS A 393 -53.83 -3.32 -4.92
CA LYS A 393 -53.37 -3.83 -6.22
C LYS A 393 -54.51 -4.08 -7.20
N LYS A 394 -55.65 -4.61 -6.74
CA LYS A 394 -56.84 -4.78 -7.58
C LYS A 394 -57.44 -3.44 -8.03
N ARG A 395 -57.43 -2.41 -7.18
CA ARG A 395 -57.85 -1.05 -7.57
C ARG A 395 -56.94 -0.45 -8.64
N LYS A 396 -55.63 -0.50 -8.46
CA LYS A 396 -54.66 0.05 -9.42
C LYS A 396 -54.72 -0.63 -10.79
N LYS A 397 -54.86 -1.96 -10.82
CA LYS A 397 -55.00 -2.71 -12.09
C LYS A 397 -56.29 -2.36 -12.85
N LYS A 398 -57.40 -2.17 -12.12
CA LYS A 398 -58.69 -1.78 -12.72
C LYS A 398 -58.66 -0.34 -13.28
N GLU A 399 -57.94 0.55 -12.60
CA GLU A 399 -57.76 1.93 -13.07
C GLU A 399 -56.87 1.99 -14.32
N GLU A 400 -55.78 1.22 -14.35
CA GLU A 400 -54.86 1.16 -15.49
C GLU A 400 -55.54 0.56 -16.74
N ASP A 401 -56.36 -0.48 -16.58
CA ASP A 401 -57.13 -1.06 -17.68
C ASP A 401 -58.29 -0.14 -18.14
N SER A 402 -58.75 0.80 -17.32
CA SER A 402 -59.75 1.81 -17.70
C SER A 402 -59.15 2.94 -18.54
N LYS A 403 -57.86 3.26 -18.33
CA LYS A 403 -57.13 4.33 -19.05
C LYS A 403 -56.59 3.88 -20.42
N LYS A 404 -56.60 2.59 -20.74
CA LYS A 404 -56.17 2.06 -22.06
C LYS A 404 -57.25 2.26 -23.12
N SER A 405 -56.89 2.91 -24.24
CA SER A 405 -57.79 3.11 -25.38
C SER A 405 -58.12 1.77 -26.10
N SER A 406 -59.26 1.72 -26.78
CA SER A 406 -59.74 0.52 -27.51
C SER A 406 -58.70 -0.03 -28.52
N GLY A 407 -57.91 0.85 -29.14
CA GLY A 407 -56.82 0.47 -30.04
C GLY A 407 -55.70 -0.29 -29.33
N VAL A 408 -55.28 0.16 -28.14
CA VAL A 408 -54.23 -0.49 -27.34
C VAL A 408 -54.70 -1.87 -26.86
N LYS A 409 -55.98 -2.01 -26.46
CA LYS A 409 -56.56 -3.30 -26.06
C LYS A 409 -56.67 -4.32 -27.20
N LYS A 410 -56.79 -3.86 -28.45
CA LYS A 410 -56.79 -4.72 -29.64
C LYS A 410 -55.37 -5.11 -30.06
N LEU A 411 -54.39 -4.23 -29.88
CA LEU A 411 -52.96 -4.51 -30.12
C LEU A 411 -52.35 -5.46 -29.08
N GLU A 412 -52.75 -5.35 -27.81
CA GLU A 412 -52.29 -6.22 -26.71
C GLU A 412 -52.73 -7.68 -26.89
N LYS A 413 -53.78 -7.93 -27.69
CA LYS A 413 -54.28 -9.29 -28.02
C LYS A 413 -53.54 -9.96 -29.18
N VAL A 414 -52.66 -9.25 -29.87
CA VAL A 414 -51.85 -9.83 -30.94
C VAL A 414 -50.66 -10.53 -30.30
N ASP A 415 -50.52 -11.85 -30.53
CA ASP A 415 -49.42 -12.63 -29.98
C ASP A 415 -48.10 -12.20 -30.63
N THR A 416 -47.23 -11.58 -29.85
CA THR A 416 -45.92 -11.09 -30.30
C THR A 416 -44.79 -12.08 -30.04
N LYS A 417 -45.10 -13.30 -29.56
CA LYS A 417 -44.11 -14.37 -29.40
C LYS A 417 -43.60 -14.85 -30.76
N GLY A 418 -42.48 -14.29 -31.19
CA GLY A 418 -41.77 -14.69 -32.41
C GLY A 418 -41.28 -13.53 -33.27
N MET A 419 -41.78 -12.31 -33.05
CA MET A 419 -41.26 -11.13 -33.75
C MET A 419 -39.97 -10.64 -33.09
N MET A 420 -38.90 -10.45 -33.89
CA MET A 420 -37.68 -9.81 -33.42
C MET A 420 -38.00 -8.37 -33.01
N LYS A 421 -37.61 -8.01 -31.78
CA LYS A 421 -37.74 -6.63 -31.30
C LYS A 421 -36.88 -5.72 -32.18
N MET A 422 -37.39 -4.54 -32.54
CA MET A 422 -36.64 -3.53 -33.32
C MET A 422 -35.29 -3.17 -32.70
N THR A 423 -35.15 -3.28 -31.39
CA THR A 423 -33.89 -3.06 -30.66
C THR A 423 -32.83 -4.13 -30.91
N ALA A 424 -33.20 -5.31 -31.41
CA ALA A 424 -32.26 -6.36 -31.80
C ALA A 424 -31.49 -6.00 -33.10
N PHE A 425 -32.04 -5.12 -33.95
CA PHE A 425 -31.42 -4.70 -35.21
C PHE A 425 -30.34 -3.62 -35.03
N PHE A 426 -30.24 -3.00 -33.85
CA PHE A 426 -29.29 -1.91 -33.58
C PHE A 426 -28.12 -2.32 -32.69
N LYS A 427 -27.85 -3.62 -32.52
CA LYS A 427 -26.66 -4.07 -31.77
C LYS A 427 -25.39 -3.78 -32.58
N LYS A 428 -24.51 -2.97 -32.00
CA LYS A 428 -23.19 -2.60 -32.56
C LYS A 428 -22.34 -3.87 -32.72
N LYS A 429 -21.78 -4.07 -33.91
CA LYS A 429 -20.98 -5.24 -34.26
C LYS A 429 -19.64 -5.19 -33.50
N ASP A 430 -19.33 -6.22 -32.71
CA ASP A 430 -18.03 -6.32 -32.04
C ASP A 430 -16.91 -6.51 -33.09
N PRO A 431 -15.72 -5.90 -32.87
CA PRO A 431 -14.60 -6.02 -33.79
C PRO A 431 -14.08 -7.47 -33.79
N LYS A 432 -14.02 -8.08 -34.97
CA LYS A 432 -13.42 -9.41 -35.15
C LYS A 432 -11.92 -9.33 -34.86
N THR A 433 -11.46 -10.24 -34.00
CA THR A 433 -10.08 -10.74 -33.92
C THR A 433 -9.56 -11.20 -35.26
#